data_AF-A0A661X2H1-F1
#
_entry.id   AF-A0A661X2H1-F1
#
_cell.length_a   1.000
_cell.length_b   1.000
_cell.length_c   1.000
_cell.angle_alpha   90.00
_cell.angle_beta   90.00
_cell.angle_gamma   90.00
#
_symmetry.space_group_name_H-M   'P 1'
#
loop_
_entity.id
_entity.type
_entity.pdbx_description
1 polymer ?
#
loop_
_entity_poly.entity_id
_entity_poly.type
_entity_poly.pdbx_seq_one_letter_code
_entity_poly.pdbx_strand_id
1 'polypeptide(L)'
;MKYKIVIGLLLAGLVLTHCEKQNKENAQMQVLKKKIAQFVPTEIRYDQSLLNDRQKEVIKNLFFASQLIDSIYLDQVYAKNREILYRLEHSRDALDHLRLEYFKIMFGPFDRLDHNKPFVGNEPKPKGANFYPADMTREEFENWIKNHPQDK
;
A
#
# COMPACT_ATOMS: atom_id res chain seq x y z
N MET A 1 -7.49 -46.61 -22.61
CA MET A 1 -7.96 -46.63 -21.21
C MET A 1 -6.99 -45.95 -20.24
N LYS A 2 -5.67 -46.16 -20.35
CA LYS A 2 -4.65 -45.57 -19.47
C LYS A 2 -4.64 -44.02 -19.45
N TYR A 3 -4.85 -43.37 -20.60
CA TYR A 3 -4.89 -41.90 -20.72
C TYR A 3 -6.14 -41.25 -20.07
N LYS A 4 -7.28 -41.96 -19.97
CA LYS A 4 -8.48 -41.44 -19.30
C LYS A 4 -8.31 -41.38 -17.76
N ILE A 5 -7.56 -42.31 -17.18
CA ILE A 5 -7.24 -42.34 -15.74
C ILE A 5 -6.24 -41.22 -15.40
N VAL A 6 -5.21 -41.02 -16.25
CA VAL A 6 -4.22 -39.95 -16.08
C VAL A 6 -4.87 -38.56 -16.21
N ILE A 7 -5.77 -38.36 -17.17
CA ILE A 7 -6.52 -37.11 -17.32
C ILE A 7 -7.48 -36.87 -16.12
N GLY A 8 -8.14 -37.92 -15.62
CA GLY A 8 -8.99 -37.83 -14.44
C GLY A 8 -8.25 -37.45 -13.15
N LEU A 9 -7.04 -37.97 -12.94
CA LEU A 9 -6.19 -37.61 -11.81
C LEU A 9 -5.60 -36.20 -11.93
N LEU A 10 -5.26 -35.74 -13.14
CA LEU A 10 -4.80 -34.37 -13.41
C LEU A 10 -5.92 -33.32 -13.19
N LEU A 11 -7.14 -33.61 -13.65
CA LEU A 11 -8.31 -32.75 -13.42
C LEU A 11 -8.69 -32.69 -11.94
N ALA A 12 -8.62 -33.80 -11.19
CA ALA A 12 -8.86 -33.80 -9.75
C ALA A 12 -7.82 -32.97 -8.97
N GLY A 13 -6.54 -33.03 -9.36
CA GLY A 13 -5.48 -32.21 -8.76
C GLY A 13 -5.65 -30.70 -9.02
N LEU A 14 -6.16 -30.30 -10.19
CA LEU A 14 -6.47 -28.91 -10.53
C LEU A 14 -7.66 -28.35 -9.72
N VAL A 15 -8.66 -29.17 -9.41
CA VAL A 15 -9.84 -28.74 -8.63
C VAL A 15 -9.47 -28.54 -7.15
N LEU A 16 -8.66 -29.43 -6.57
CA LEU A 16 -8.25 -29.32 -5.16
C LEU A 16 -7.37 -28.09 -4.90
N THR A 17 -6.45 -27.76 -5.82
CA THR A 17 -5.57 -26.59 -5.70
C THR A 17 -6.32 -25.27 -5.86
N HIS A 18 -7.34 -25.22 -6.70
CA HIS A 18 -8.19 -24.03 -6.87
C HIS A 18 -9.01 -23.72 -5.61
N CYS A 19 -9.57 -24.75 -4.96
CA CYS A 19 -10.38 -24.59 -3.74
C CYS A 19 -9.55 -24.05 -2.56
N GLU A 20 -8.32 -24.53 -2.38
CA GLU A 20 -7.43 -24.04 -1.30
C GLU A 20 -7.05 -22.57 -1.50
N LYS A 21 -6.73 -22.18 -2.76
CA LYS A 21 -6.41 -20.80 -3.10
C LYS A 21 -7.58 -19.86 -2.82
N GLN A 22 -8.78 -20.22 -3.28
CA GLN A 22 -9.99 -19.42 -3.08
C GLN A 22 -10.33 -19.25 -1.58
N ASN A 23 -10.15 -20.30 -0.77
CA ASN A 23 -10.34 -20.20 0.68
C ASN A 23 -9.35 -19.23 1.35
N LYS A 24 -8.07 -19.28 0.96
CA LYS A 24 -7.06 -18.33 1.47
C LYS A 24 -7.37 -16.89 1.07
N GLU A 25 -7.76 -16.66 -0.18
CA GLU A 25 -8.16 -15.33 -0.66
C GLU A 25 -9.38 -14.80 0.09
N ASN A 26 -10.42 -15.62 0.27
CA ASN A 26 -11.59 -15.26 1.06
C ASN A 26 -11.23 -14.87 2.50
N ALA A 27 -10.35 -15.64 3.16
CA ALA A 27 -9.88 -15.32 4.50
C ALA A 27 -9.13 -13.98 4.54
N GLN A 28 -8.25 -13.72 3.57
CA GLN A 28 -7.54 -12.44 3.46
C GLN A 28 -8.49 -11.26 3.21
N MET A 29 -9.50 -11.44 2.35
CA MET A 29 -10.53 -10.42 2.11
C MET A 29 -11.27 -10.06 3.41
N GLN A 30 -11.64 -11.04 4.22
CA GLN A 30 -12.32 -10.78 5.50
C GLN A 30 -11.42 -10.03 6.49
N VAL A 31 -10.13 -10.36 6.53
CA VAL A 31 -9.15 -9.63 7.36
C VAL A 31 -9.02 -8.19 6.89
N LEU A 32 -8.86 -7.94 5.58
CA LEU A 32 -8.73 -6.59 5.04
C LEU A 32 -10.01 -5.76 5.26
N LYS A 33 -11.20 -6.34 5.06
CA LYS A 33 -12.47 -5.66 5.35
C LYS A 33 -12.54 -5.21 6.81
N LYS A 34 -12.14 -6.06 7.76
CA LYS A 34 -12.11 -5.71 9.18
C LYS A 34 -11.11 -4.59 9.46
N LYS A 35 -9.93 -4.63 8.84
CA LYS A 35 -8.89 -3.60 8.98
C LYS A 35 -9.34 -2.26 8.41
N ILE A 36 -9.93 -2.24 7.21
CA ILE A 36 -10.52 -1.04 6.60
C ILE A 36 -11.64 -0.48 7.49
N ALA A 37 -12.50 -1.34 8.04
CA ALA A 37 -13.60 -0.92 8.91
C ALA A 37 -13.16 -0.26 10.23
N GLN A 38 -11.86 -0.31 10.60
CA GLN A 38 -11.31 0.48 11.70
C GLN A 38 -11.31 1.99 11.39
N PHE A 39 -11.37 2.36 10.11
CA PHE A 39 -11.40 3.73 9.61
C PHE A 39 -12.83 4.07 9.18
N VAL A 40 -13.63 4.61 10.11
CA VAL A 40 -15.03 4.96 9.84
C VAL A 40 -15.09 6.13 8.85
N PRO A 41 -15.66 5.95 7.64
CA PRO A 41 -15.78 7.03 6.66
C PRO A 41 -16.61 8.17 7.24
N THR A 42 -16.01 9.34 7.33
CA THR A 42 -16.64 10.55 7.89
C THR A 42 -16.49 11.67 6.89
N GLU A 43 -17.60 12.33 6.56
CA GLU A 43 -17.58 13.45 5.62
C GLU A 43 -17.02 14.71 6.30
N ILE A 44 -15.92 15.24 5.77
CA ILE A 44 -15.32 16.48 6.23
C ILE A 44 -15.87 17.63 5.38
N ARG A 45 -16.74 18.45 5.99
CA ARG A 45 -17.37 19.61 5.34
C ARG A 45 -16.75 20.92 5.84
N TYR A 46 -16.94 21.98 5.06
CA TYR A 46 -16.65 23.34 5.47
C TYR A 46 -17.80 24.27 5.08
N ASP A 47 -17.98 25.36 5.81
CA ASP A 47 -18.96 26.39 5.50
C ASP A 47 -18.43 27.31 4.39
N GLN A 48 -19.06 27.21 3.21
CA GLN A 48 -18.67 27.99 2.04
C GLN A 48 -19.02 29.49 2.18
N SER A 49 -19.95 29.85 3.06
CA SER A 49 -20.37 31.24 3.27
C SER A 49 -19.28 32.10 3.92
N LEU A 50 -18.28 31.46 4.53
CA LEU A 50 -17.11 32.11 5.10
C LEU A 50 -16.14 32.65 4.03
N LEU A 51 -16.31 32.26 2.76
CA LEU A 51 -15.38 32.56 1.68
C LEU A 51 -16.03 33.43 0.60
N ASN A 52 -15.38 34.54 0.28
CA ASN A 52 -15.66 35.26 -0.97
C ASN A 52 -15.06 34.53 -2.18
N ASP A 53 -15.42 34.97 -3.38
CA ASP A 53 -15.03 34.28 -4.62
C ASP A 53 -13.51 34.24 -4.84
N ARG A 54 -12.79 35.28 -4.42
CA ARG A 54 -11.33 35.28 -4.48
C ARG A 54 -10.71 34.25 -3.53
N GLN A 55 -11.26 34.10 -2.32
CA GLN A 55 -10.78 33.12 -1.35
C GLN A 55 -11.06 31.68 -1.81
N LYS A 56 -12.18 31.43 -2.49
CA LYS A 56 -12.46 30.11 -3.09
C LYS A 56 -11.39 29.72 -4.11
N GLU A 57 -10.96 30.62 -4.98
CA GLU A 57 -9.85 30.35 -5.92
C GLU A 57 -8.52 30.14 -5.20
N VAL A 58 -8.25 30.86 -4.10
CA VAL A 58 -7.06 30.60 -3.26
C VAL A 58 -7.09 29.19 -2.67
N ILE A 59 -8.21 28.78 -2.07
CA ILE A 59 -8.37 27.44 -1.47
C ILE A 59 -8.22 26.34 -2.52
N LYS A 60 -8.77 26.55 -3.73
CA LYS A 60 -8.60 25.62 -4.84
C LYS A 60 -7.12 25.43 -5.23
N ASN A 61 -6.34 26.50 -5.29
CA ASN A 61 -4.90 26.40 -5.56
C ASN A 61 -4.14 25.70 -4.43
N LEU A 62 -4.49 25.98 -3.17
CA LEU A 62 -3.91 25.29 -2.01
C LEU A 62 -4.26 23.79 -2.01
N PHE A 63 -5.47 23.44 -2.41
CA PHE A 63 -5.91 22.06 -2.58
C PHE A 63 -5.06 21.34 -3.64
N PHE A 64 -4.87 21.94 -4.82
CA PHE A 64 -4.00 21.34 -5.85
C PHE A 64 -2.55 21.19 -5.37
N ALA A 65 -2.02 22.19 -4.66
CA ALA A 65 -0.69 22.08 -4.05
C ALA A 65 -0.63 20.94 -3.02
N SER A 66 -1.66 20.73 -2.20
CA SER A 66 -1.69 19.63 -1.25
C SER A 66 -1.70 18.25 -1.90
N GLN A 67 -2.33 18.09 -3.07
CA GLN A 67 -2.31 16.82 -3.80
C GLN A 67 -0.90 16.44 -4.30
N LEU A 68 -0.03 17.43 -4.54
CA LEU A 68 1.38 17.16 -4.86
C LEU A 68 2.14 16.62 -3.64
N ILE A 69 1.79 17.07 -2.43
CA ILE A 69 2.38 16.59 -1.19
C ILE A 69 2.07 15.10 -1.01
N ASP A 70 0.83 14.65 -1.32
CA ASP A 70 0.48 13.23 -1.28
C ASP A 70 1.39 12.39 -2.18
N SER A 71 1.71 12.90 -3.38
CA SER A 71 2.60 12.22 -4.33
C SER A 71 4.04 12.12 -3.84
N ILE A 72 4.54 13.19 -3.20
CA ILE A 72 5.89 13.20 -2.61
C ILE A 72 5.96 12.23 -1.43
N TYR A 73 4.97 12.29 -0.54
CA TYR A 73 4.93 11.44 0.65
C TYR A 73 4.84 9.96 0.27
N LEU A 74 4.05 9.63 -0.76
CA LEU A 74 3.95 8.27 -1.27
C LEU A 74 5.33 7.70 -1.66
N ASP A 75 6.18 8.49 -2.31
CA ASP A 75 7.54 8.08 -2.70
C ASP A 75 8.49 7.98 -1.52
N GLN A 76 8.38 8.90 -0.55
CA GLN A 76 9.19 8.91 0.65
C GLN A 76 8.94 7.69 1.54
N VAL A 77 7.70 7.16 1.56
CA VAL A 77 7.34 6.01 2.39
C VAL A 77 8.03 4.72 1.92
N TYR A 78 8.06 4.46 0.61
CA TYR A 78 8.65 3.23 0.08
C TYR A 78 8.93 3.31 -1.41
N ALA A 79 10.14 2.89 -1.82
CA ALA A 79 10.58 2.93 -3.22
C ALA A 79 9.64 2.20 -4.20
N LYS A 80 8.95 1.14 -3.76
CA LYS A 80 8.05 0.34 -4.62
C LYS A 80 6.60 0.83 -4.61
N ASN A 81 6.27 1.91 -3.88
CA ASN A 81 4.89 2.35 -3.74
C ASN A 81 4.23 2.68 -5.09
N ARG A 82 4.92 3.37 -6.01
CA ARG A 82 4.36 3.69 -7.33
C ARG A 82 4.05 2.43 -8.15
N GLU A 83 4.96 1.46 -8.15
CA GLU A 83 4.77 0.19 -8.86
C GLU A 83 3.58 -0.59 -8.28
N ILE A 84 3.51 -0.70 -6.94
CA ILE A 84 2.43 -1.40 -6.24
C ILE A 84 1.09 -0.71 -6.50
N LEU A 85 1.03 0.63 -6.37
CA LEU A 85 -0.19 1.40 -6.61
C LEU A 85 -0.69 1.19 -8.04
N TYR A 86 0.20 1.34 -9.04
CA TYR A 86 -0.15 1.12 -10.44
C TYR A 86 -0.72 -0.28 -10.67
N ARG A 87 -0.08 -1.32 -10.13
CA ARG A 87 -0.58 -2.70 -10.26
C ARG A 87 -1.96 -2.87 -9.62
N LEU A 88 -2.19 -2.31 -8.43
CA LEU A 88 -3.46 -2.42 -7.71
C LEU A 88 -4.59 -1.66 -8.43
N GLU A 89 -4.30 -0.48 -8.99
CA GLU A 89 -5.28 0.31 -9.75
C GLU A 89 -5.73 -0.36 -11.05
N HIS A 90 -4.87 -1.19 -11.65
CA HIS A 90 -5.15 -1.88 -12.91
C HIS A 90 -5.58 -3.36 -12.71
N SER A 91 -5.68 -3.83 -11.46
CA SER A 91 -6.12 -5.19 -11.17
C SER A 91 -7.63 -5.32 -11.32
N ARG A 92 -8.08 -6.49 -11.77
CA ARG A 92 -9.51 -6.89 -11.79
C ARG A 92 -9.89 -7.82 -10.64
N ASP A 93 -8.92 -8.10 -9.77
CA ASP A 93 -9.09 -9.02 -8.66
C ASP A 93 -9.78 -8.32 -7.47
N ALA A 94 -10.80 -8.97 -6.91
CA ALA A 94 -11.60 -8.40 -5.82
C ALA A 94 -10.80 -8.17 -4.53
N LEU A 95 -9.79 -9.00 -4.26
CA LEU A 95 -8.89 -8.82 -3.13
C LEU A 95 -7.94 -7.65 -3.37
N ASP A 96 -7.49 -7.43 -4.61
CA ASP A 96 -6.65 -6.27 -4.95
C ASP A 96 -7.41 -4.94 -4.83
N HIS A 97 -8.73 -4.90 -5.06
CA HIS A 97 -9.53 -3.69 -4.77
C HIS A 97 -9.53 -3.34 -3.28
N LEU A 98 -9.65 -4.34 -2.39
CA LEU A 98 -9.53 -4.12 -0.94
C LEU A 98 -8.11 -3.70 -0.54
N ARG A 99 -7.09 -4.29 -1.19
CA ARG A 99 -5.70 -3.87 -0.99
C ARG A 99 -5.47 -2.44 -1.43
N LEU A 100 -6.06 -2.01 -2.55
CA LEU A 100 -5.98 -0.63 -3.04
C LEU A 100 -6.59 0.37 -2.06
N GLU A 101 -7.78 0.07 -1.55
CA GLU A 101 -8.45 0.90 -0.54
C GLU A 101 -7.58 1.06 0.71
N TYR A 102 -7.09 -0.06 1.26
CA TYR A 102 -6.24 -0.02 2.46
C TYR A 102 -4.87 0.61 2.18
N PHE A 103 -4.31 0.41 1.00
CA PHE A 103 -3.08 1.07 0.54
C PHE A 103 -3.23 2.58 0.52
N LYS A 104 -4.36 3.11 0.04
CA LYS A 104 -4.63 4.55 0.02
C LYS A 104 -4.73 5.13 1.43
N ILE A 105 -5.38 4.42 2.36
CA ILE A 105 -5.43 4.81 3.78
C ILE A 105 -4.02 4.81 4.39
N MET A 106 -3.19 3.81 4.06
CA MET A 106 -1.88 3.61 4.66
C MET A 106 -0.72 4.32 3.95
N PHE A 107 -0.94 4.91 2.78
CA PHE A 107 0.12 5.44 1.90
C PHE A 107 1.24 4.41 1.62
N GLY A 108 0.87 3.14 1.45
CA GLY A 108 1.82 2.05 1.23
C GLY A 108 1.28 0.67 1.62
N PRO A 109 2.05 -0.41 1.37
CA PRO A 109 1.62 -1.79 1.61
C PRO A 109 1.73 -2.26 3.06
N PHE A 110 1.90 -1.33 4.01
CA PHE A 110 2.24 -1.62 5.41
C PHE A 110 1.14 -1.12 6.35
N ASP A 111 0.67 -1.99 7.24
CA ASP A 111 -0.36 -1.65 8.21
C ASP A 111 0.21 -0.83 9.37
N ARG A 112 -0.11 0.46 9.43
CA ARG A 112 0.38 1.37 10.48
C ARG A 112 -0.19 1.08 11.85
N LEU A 113 -1.35 0.41 11.95
CA LEU A 113 -1.97 0.02 13.22
C LEU A 113 -1.45 -1.34 13.73
N ASP A 114 -0.68 -2.06 12.92
CA ASP A 114 -0.12 -3.38 13.23
C ASP A 114 1.39 -3.41 12.93
N HIS A 115 2.13 -2.50 13.57
CA HIS A 115 3.60 -2.42 13.52
C HIS A 115 4.21 -2.40 12.10
N ASN A 116 3.54 -1.80 11.11
CA ASN A 116 3.92 -1.80 9.69
C ASN A 116 3.99 -3.20 9.06
N LYS A 117 3.21 -4.16 9.55
CA LYS A 117 3.12 -5.49 8.95
C LYS A 117 2.65 -5.37 7.49
N PRO A 118 3.32 -6.04 6.53
CA PRO A 118 2.91 -5.96 5.13
C PRO A 118 1.58 -6.68 4.91
N PHE A 119 0.68 -6.05 4.15
CA PHE A 119 -0.56 -6.65 3.66
C PHE A 119 -0.56 -6.82 2.13
N VAL A 120 0.48 -6.31 1.45
CA VAL A 120 0.80 -6.60 0.05
C VAL A 120 2.27 -7.03 -0.01
N GLY A 121 2.53 -8.23 -0.54
CA GLY A 121 3.85 -8.84 -0.48
C GLY A 121 4.24 -9.28 0.94
N ASN A 122 5.51 -9.65 1.13
CA ASN A 122 6.04 -10.18 2.40
C ASN A 122 7.23 -9.40 2.94
N GLU A 123 7.73 -8.41 2.19
CA GLU A 123 8.89 -7.62 2.58
C GLU A 123 8.56 -6.71 3.76
N PRO A 124 9.39 -6.65 4.82
CA PRO A 124 9.20 -5.71 5.90
C PRO A 124 9.41 -4.28 5.41
N LYS A 125 8.76 -3.32 6.09
CA LYS A 125 9.00 -1.90 5.82
C LYS A 125 10.46 -1.52 6.14
N PRO A 126 11.21 -0.90 5.21
CA PRO A 126 12.55 -0.41 5.52
C PRO A 126 12.52 0.61 6.65
N LYS A 127 13.46 0.52 7.59
CA LYS A 127 13.56 1.47 8.72
C LYS A 127 13.83 2.90 8.26
N GLY A 128 14.66 3.05 7.23
CA GLY A 128 14.95 4.33 6.58
C GLY A 128 13.89 4.77 5.56
N ALA A 129 12.77 4.05 5.44
CA ALA A 129 11.76 4.25 4.40
C ALA A 129 12.43 4.32 3.01
N ASN A 130 12.27 5.44 2.29
CA ASN A 130 12.97 5.70 1.03
C ASN A 130 13.92 6.91 1.11
N PHE A 131 14.43 7.24 2.30
CA PHE A 131 15.36 8.36 2.51
C PHE A 131 16.84 7.95 2.41
N TYR A 132 17.12 6.67 2.60
CA TYR A 132 18.46 6.09 2.59
C TYR A 132 18.49 4.89 1.65
N PRO A 133 19.68 4.47 1.17
CA PRO A 133 19.82 3.20 0.50
C PRO A 133 19.22 2.06 1.32
N ALA A 134 18.55 1.11 0.66
CA ALA A 134 17.76 0.08 1.33
C ALA A 134 18.59 -0.87 2.19
N ASP A 135 19.88 -0.99 1.89
CA ASP A 135 20.88 -1.82 2.56
C ASP A 135 21.76 -1.05 3.55
N MET A 136 21.65 0.28 3.59
CA MET A 136 22.47 1.11 4.48
C MET A 136 22.11 0.83 5.95
N THR A 137 23.14 0.49 6.73
CA THR A 137 22.99 0.29 8.18
C THR A 137 23.18 1.60 8.95
N ARG A 138 22.70 1.64 10.19
CA ARG A 138 22.97 2.78 11.09
C ARG A 138 24.47 2.96 11.32
N GLU A 139 25.19 1.86 11.53
CA GLU A 139 26.63 1.88 11.78
C GLU A 139 27.40 2.44 10.58
N GLU A 140 27.02 2.05 9.36
CA GLU A 140 27.58 2.60 8.13
C GLU A 140 27.38 4.12 8.04
N PHE A 141 26.16 4.60 8.29
CA PHE A 141 25.87 6.03 8.30
C PHE A 141 26.67 6.78 9.37
N GLU A 142 26.70 6.28 10.60
CA GLU A 142 27.44 6.89 11.71
C GLU A 142 28.96 6.92 11.44
N ASN A 143 29.50 5.86 10.86
CA ASN A 143 30.90 5.80 10.44
C ASN A 143 31.20 6.80 9.31
N TRP A 144 30.28 7.00 8.36
CA TRP A 144 30.42 8.02 7.32
C TRP A 144 30.57 9.41 7.94
N ILE A 145 29.62 9.81 8.79
CA ILE A 145 29.61 11.13 9.43
C ILE A 145 30.83 11.32 10.35
N LYS A 146 31.28 10.27 11.04
CA LYS A 146 32.51 10.33 11.86
C LYS A 146 33.76 10.60 11.03
N ASN A 147 33.85 10.00 9.85
CA ASN A 147 35.01 10.15 8.95
C ASN A 147 34.90 11.39 8.06
N HIS A 148 33.71 11.97 7.90
CA HIS A 148 33.40 13.14 7.09
C HIS A 148 32.58 14.17 7.91
N PRO A 149 33.18 14.79 8.95
CA PRO A 149 32.44 15.63 9.90
C PRO A 149 31.77 16.87 9.28
N GLN A 150 32.20 17.30 8.09
CA GLN A 150 31.58 18.37 7.33
C GLN A 150 30.24 17.99 6.69
N ASP A 151 29.91 16.69 6.60
CA ASP A 151 28.67 16.18 6.01
C ASP A 151 27.53 16.05 7.06
N LYS A 152 27.77 16.49 8.30
CA LYS A 152 26.81 16.40 9.42
C LYS A 152 25.65 17.40 9.31
#